data_AF-A0A6S6RQK1-F1
#
_entry.id   AF-A0A6S6RQK1-F1
#
_cell.length_a   1.000
_cell.length_b   1.000
_cell.length_c   1.000
_cell.angle_alpha   90.00
_cell.angle_beta   90.00
_cell.angle_gamma   90.00
#
_symmetry.space_group_name_H-M   'P 1'
#
loop_
_entity.id
_entity.type
_entity.pdbx_description
1 polymer ?
#
loop_
_entity_poly.entity_id
_entity_poly.type
_entity_poly.pdbx_seq_one_letter_code
_entity_poly.pdbx_strand_id
1 'polypeptide(L)'
;MVPSVNPHLLANYRNRNIIAVADSYVSQLLVAVKLLINVAGIHRLILTNLFSVSVYGKSAVDELAGQSARLLKGLPVDNESLIKQLAFNLLPLLSDDDHRSAV
;
A
#
# COMPACT_ATOMS: atom_id res chain seq x y z
N MET A 1 -10.82 -11.53 3.97
CA MET A 1 -11.18 -12.46 2.90
C MET A 1 -10.89 -11.80 1.56
N VAL A 2 -10.59 -12.61 0.54
CA VAL A 2 -10.38 -12.21 -0.85
C VAL A 2 -11.36 -13.05 -1.70
N PRO A 3 -12.43 -12.46 -2.24
CA PRO A 3 -13.53 -13.22 -2.87
C PRO A 3 -13.07 -14.21 -3.94
N SER A 4 -12.11 -13.80 -4.78
CA SER A 4 -11.58 -14.64 -5.86
C SER A 4 -10.67 -15.78 -5.37
N VAL A 5 -10.24 -15.78 -4.10
CA VAL A 5 -9.27 -16.74 -3.54
C VAL A 5 -9.93 -17.68 -2.54
N ASN A 6 -10.65 -17.14 -1.54
CA ASN A 6 -11.24 -17.92 -0.45
C ASN A 6 -12.73 -17.60 -0.20
N PRO A 7 -13.62 -17.81 -1.18
CA PRO A 7 -15.04 -17.47 -1.05
C PRO A 7 -15.77 -18.30 0.02
N HIS A 8 -15.29 -19.52 0.29
CA HIS A 8 -15.88 -20.43 1.29
C HIS A 8 -15.90 -19.84 2.70
N LEU A 9 -14.99 -18.91 3.04
CA LEU A 9 -14.98 -18.25 4.35
C LEU A 9 -16.24 -17.41 4.60
N LEU A 10 -16.94 -16.99 3.54
CA LEU A 10 -18.20 -16.26 3.66
C LEU A 10 -19.27 -17.10 4.37
N ALA A 11 -19.24 -18.43 4.32
CA ALA A 11 -20.21 -19.28 5.01
C ALA A 11 -20.22 -19.06 6.53
N ASN A 12 -19.09 -18.64 7.11
CA ASN A 12 -18.91 -18.46 8.55
C ASN A 12 -19.25 -17.03 9.03
N TYR A 13 -19.78 -16.15 8.17
CA TYR A 13 -20.02 -14.74 8.52
C TYR A 13 -20.98 -14.56 9.71
N ARG A 14 -21.95 -15.47 9.88
CA ARG A 14 -22.97 -15.41 10.95
C ARG A 14 -22.40 -15.54 12.37
N ASN A 15 -21.16 -16.01 12.52
CA ASN A 15 -20.53 -16.15 13.83
C ASN A 15 -20.29 -14.79 14.52
N ARG A 16 -20.04 -13.74 13.73
CA ARG A 16 -19.77 -12.38 14.26
C ARG A 16 -20.46 -11.25 13.48
N ASN A 17 -21.14 -11.56 12.38
CA ASN A 17 -21.75 -10.59 11.47
C ASN A 17 -20.78 -9.53 10.92
N ILE A 18 -19.48 -9.85 10.91
CA ILE A 18 -18.40 -8.98 10.43
C ILE A 18 -17.57 -9.78 9.44
N ILE A 19 -17.17 -9.15 8.35
CA ILE A 19 -16.27 -9.75 7.39
C ILE A 19 -15.10 -8.79 7.12
N ALA A 20 -13.91 -9.19 7.55
CA ALA A 20 -12.69 -8.41 7.36
C ALA A 20 -12.13 -8.66 5.96
N VAL A 21 -12.02 -7.63 5.13
CA VAL A 21 -11.41 -7.71 3.79
C VAL A 21 -9.90 -7.55 3.91
N ALA A 22 -9.13 -8.28 3.09
CA ALA A 22 -7.68 -8.08 3.07
C ALA A 22 -7.33 -6.75 2.39
N ASP A 23 -6.17 -6.18 2.73
CA ASP A 23 -5.67 -4.98 2.05
C ASP A 23 -5.60 -5.15 0.52
N SER A 24 -5.61 -4.03 -0.19
CA SER A 24 -5.60 -4.00 -1.65
C SER A 24 -4.37 -4.72 -2.24
N TYR A 25 -3.17 -4.46 -1.71
CA TYR A 25 -1.93 -5.07 -2.18
C TYR A 25 -1.88 -6.58 -1.88
N VAL A 26 -2.37 -7.01 -0.72
CA VAL A 26 -2.50 -8.44 -0.37
C VAL A 26 -3.50 -9.13 -1.30
N SER A 27 -4.65 -8.49 -1.54
CA SER A 27 -5.69 -9.02 -2.41
C SER A 27 -5.19 -9.20 -3.85
N GLN A 28 -4.52 -8.18 -4.40
CA GLN A 28 -3.94 -8.22 -5.74
C GLN A 28 -2.89 -9.33 -5.88
N LEU A 29 -2.00 -9.43 -4.90
CA LEU A 29 -0.98 -10.47 -4.85
C LEU A 29 -1.59 -11.86 -4.80
N LEU A 30 -2.54 -12.10 -3.90
CA LEU A 30 -3.16 -13.42 -3.74
C LEU A 30 -3.93 -13.83 -4.99
N VAL A 31 -4.60 -12.89 -5.67
CA VAL A 31 -5.27 -13.16 -6.95
C VAL A 31 -4.26 -13.57 -8.03
N ALA A 32 -3.14 -12.86 -8.14
CA ALA A 32 -2.10 -13.17 -9.14
C ALA A 32 -1.42 -14.53 -8.87
N VAL A 33 -1.14 -14.83 -7.61
CA VAL A 33 -0.35 -16.00 -7.21
C VAL A 33 -1.21 -17.26 -7.01
N LYS A 34 -2.54 -17.13 -6.89
CA LYS A 34 -3.47 -18.27 -6.70
C LYS A 34 -3.24 -19.40 -7.71
N LEU A 35 -3.02 -19.08 -8.98
CA LEU A 35 -2.80 -20.10 -10.01
C LEU A 35 -1.54 -20.94 -9.71
N LEU A 36 -0.45 -20.28 -9.33
CA LEU A 36 0.81 -20.94 -8.99
C LEU A 36 0.68 -21.81 -7.74
N ILE A 37 -0.04 -21.34 -6.73
CA ILE A 37 -0.35 -22.10 -5.50
C ILE A 37 -1.10 -23.39 -5.85
N ASN A 38 -2.09 -23.31 -6.73
CA ASN A 38 -2.93 -24.45 -7.09
C ASN A 38 -2.17 -25.51 -7.91
N VAL A 39 -1.20 -25.10 -8.74
CA VAL A 39 -0.49 -26.01 -9.65
C VAL A 39 0.72 -26.67 -8.98
N ALA A 40 1.51 -25.90 -8.24
CA ALA A 40 2.81 -26.36 -7.73
C ALA A 40 3.02 -26.13 -6.22
N GLY A 41 2.14 -25.35 -5.57
CA GLY A 41 2.37 -24.87 -4.22
C GLY A 41 3.50 -23.83 -4.14
N ILE A 42 3.54 -23.07 -3.05
CA ILE A 42 4.58 -22.07 -2.80
C ILE A 42 5.04 -22.22 -1.35
N HIS A 43 6.34 -22.46 -1.17
CA HIS A 43 6.94 -22.56 0.17
C HIS A 43 7.40 -21.21 0.74
N ARG A 44 7.82 -20.27 -0.13
CA ARG A 44 8.32 -18.96 0.28
C ARG A 44 8.02 -17.92 -0.79
N LEU A 45 7.59 -16.75 -0.34
CA LEU A 45 7.35 -15.58 -1.17
C LEU A 45 8.12 -14.40 -0.56
N ILE A 46 8.96 -13.74 -1.36
CA ILE A 46 9.66 -12.51 -0.98
C ILE A 46 9.05 -11.39 -1.82
N LEU A 47 8.70 -10.29 -1.17
CA LEU A 47 7.97 -9.19 -1.79
C LEU A 47 8.69 -7.88 -1.54
N THR A 48 8.67 -7.01 -2.54
CA THR A 48 9.08 -5.60 -2.43
C THR A 48 7.92 -4.76 -2.95
N ASN A 49 7.31 -3.98 -2.06
CA ASN A 49 6.16 -3.15 -2.40
C ASN A 49 6.64 -1.74 -2.78
N LEU A 50 6.15 -1.26 -3.92
CA LEU A 50 6.27 0.13 -4.33
C LEU A 50 4.91 0.78 -4.17
N PHE A 51 4.70 1.44 -3.03
CA PHE A 51 3.42 2.07 -2.74
C PHE A 51 3.28 3.39 -3.48
N SER A 52 2.11 3.59 -4.09
CA SER A 52 1.68 4.90 -4.56
C SER A 52 1.47 5.84 -3.36
N VAL A 53 1.78 7.11 -3.54
CA VAL A 53 1.52 8.17 -2.55
C VAL A 53 0.03 8.29 -2.21
N SER A 54 -0.86 7.84 -3.10
CA SER A 54 -2.32 7.79 -2.85
C SER A 54 -2.72 6.94 -1.64
N VAL A 55 -1.85 6.04 -1.17
CA VAL A 55 -2.09 5.26 0.07
C VAL A 55 -2.18 6.17 1.29
N TYR A 56 -1.49 7.31 1.28
CA TYR A 56 -1.51 8.30 2.37
C TYR A 56 -2.61 9.35 2.22
N GLY A 57 -3.53 9.15 1.28
CA GLY A 57 -4.69 10.02 1.07
C GLY A 57 -4.39 11.27 0.21
N LYS A 58 -5.39 12.14 0.13
CA LYS A 58 -5.39 13.29 -0.80
C LYS A 58 -4.25 14.28 -0.53
N SER A 59 -4.00 14.60 0.74
CA SER A 59 -2.97 15.58 1.13
C SER A 59 -1.59 15.20 0.59
N ALA A 60 -1.23 13.91 0.68
CA ALA A 60 0.06 13.43 0.19
C ALA A 60 0.14 13.48 -1.36
N VAL A 61 -0.98 13.23 -2.05
CA VAL A 61 -1.04 13.35 -3.52
C VAL A 61 -0.87 14.81 -3.96
N ASP A 62 -1.54 15.74 -3.27
CA ASP A 62 -1.43 17.17 -3.54
C ASP A 62 0.00 17.66 -3.26
N GLU A 63 0.65 17.17 -2.21
CA GLU A 63 2.07 17.45 -1.91
C GLU A 63 2.99 16.92 -3.01
N LEU A 64 2.84 15.66 -3.45
CA LEU A 64 3.65 15.11 -4.54
C LEU A 64 3.54 15.97 -5.82
N ALA A 65 2.32 16.39 -6.17
CA ALA A 65 2.07 17.24 -7.33
C ALA A 65 2.72 18.63 -7.15
N GLY A 66 2.58 19.24 -5.97
CA GLY A 66 3.19 20.53 -5.63
C GLY A 66 4.71 20.51 -5.68
N GLN A 67 5.33 19.51 -5.05
CA GLN A 67 6.79 19.32 -5.07
C GLN A 67 7.31 19.10 -6.49
N SER A 68 6.62 18.27 -7.29
CA SER A 68 7.00 18.01 -8.68
C SER A 68 6.96 19.29 -9.52
N ALA A 69 5.88 20.09 -9.40
CA ALA A 69 5.73 21.34 -10.13
C ALA A 69 6.78 22.40 -9.74
N ARG A 70 7.17 22.47 -8.46
CA ARG A 70 8.22 23.39 -7.97
C ARG A 70 9.59 23.01 -8.52
N LEU A 71 9.97 21.73 -8.44
CA LEU A 71 11.25 21.25 -8.95
C LEU A 71 11.39 21.46 -10.46
N LEU A 72 10.32 21.24 -11.23
CA LEU A 72 10.32 21.49 -12.68
C LEU A 72 10.44 22.98 -13.03
N LYS A 73 10.17 23.89 -12.08
CA LYS A 73 10.37 25.35 -12.21
C LYS A 73 11.72 25.81 -11.63
N GLY A 74 12.57 24.90 -11.16
CA GLY A 74 13.85 25.24 -10.50
C GLY A 74 13.69 25.85 -9.10
N LEU A 75 12.52 25.70 -8.48
CA LEU A 75 12.24 26.19 -7.13
C LEU A 75 12.54 25.12 -6.08
N PRO A 76 12.95 25.51 -4.86
CA PRO A 76 13.15 24.56 -3.77
C PRO A 76 11.83 23.89 -3.35
N VAL A 77 11.97 22.67 -2.83
CA VAL A 77 10.85 21.86 -2.33
C VAL A 77 10.38 22.43 -0.98
N ASP A 78 9.06 22.60 -0.81
CA ASP A 78 8.45 22.70 0.52
C ASP A 78 7.91 21.34 0.91
N ASN A 79 8.19 20.95 2.15
CA ASN A 79 7.69 19.76 2.78
C ASN A 79 6.62 20.20 3.79
N GLU A 80 5.34 20.11 3.42
CA GLU A 80 4.24 20.57 4.29
C GLU A 80 3.66 19.43 5.12
N SER A 81 3.61 18.19 4.60
CA SER A 81 2.97 17.07 5.28
C SER A 81 3.91 15.89 5.60
N LEU A 82 5.04 15.78 4.89
CA LEU A 82 6.00 14.69 5.08
C LEU A 82 7.41 15.22 5.34
N ILE A 83 8.15 14.57 6.25
CA ILE A 83 9.50 15.00 6.67
C ILE A 83 10.51 15.05 5.49
N LYS A 84 10.27 14.26 4.43
CA LYS A 84 11.21 14.09 3.30
C LYS A 84 10.54 14.35 1.96
N GLN A 85 11.33 14.81 1.00
CA GLN A 85 10.91 15.03 -0.39
C GLN A 85 10.35 13.75 -1.01
N LEU A 86 9.15 13.86 -1.58
CA LEU A 86 8.45 12.83 -2.34
C LEU A 86 8.79 12.86 -3.83
N ALA A 87 8.81 14.05 -4.42
CA ALA A 87 8.99 14.19 -5.85
C ALA A 87 10.37 13.68 -6.28
N PHE A 88 10.41 12.83 -7.31
CA PHE A 88 11.62 12.21 -7.85
C PHE A 88 12.45 11.44 -6.80
N ASN A 89 11.80 10.87 -5.79
CA ASN A 89 12.45 10.12 -4.73
C ASN A 89 11.75 8.78 -4.46
N LEU A 90 12.45 7.87 -3.79
CA LEU A 90 11.90 6.64 -3.21
C LEU A 90 12.15 6.64 -1.72
N LEU A 91 11.07 6.56 -0.93
CA LEU A 91 11.16 6.50 0.52
C LEU A 91 11.34 5.04 0.98
N PRO A 92 12.23 4.79 1.96
CA PRO A 92 12.41 3.46 2.51
C PRO A 92 11.15 2.98 3.23
N LEU A 93 11.05 1.66 3.40
CA LEU A 93 9.96 0.98 4.08
C LEU A 93 9.69 1.63 5.45
N LEU A 94 8.49 2.20 5.61
CA LEU A 94 8.01 2.71 6.89
C LEU A 94 7.57 1.50 7.74
N SER A 95 8.30 1.24 8.83
CA SER A 95 7.86 0.34 9.89
C SER A 95 6.79 1.02 10.76
N ASP A 96 5.81 0.25 11.24
CA ASP A 96 4.68 0.72 12.07
C ASP A 96 5.10 1.53 13.32
N ASP A 97 6.36 1.41 13.76
CA ASP A 97 6.89 2.12 14.93
C ASP A 97 7.19 3.62 14.70
N ASP A 98 7.28 4.09 13.45
CA ASP A 98 7.70 5.47 13.15
C ASP A 98 6.54 6.47 12.94
N HIS A 99 5.28 6.03 13.03
CA HIS A 99 4.14 6.95 13.05
C HIS A 99 4.08 7.85 14.30
N ARG A 100 4.97 7.64 15.29
CA ARG A 100 5.04 8.47 16.51
C ARG A 100 6.18 9.51 16.53
N SER A 101 7.08 9.53 15.55
CA SER A 101 8.18 10.51 15.53
C SER A 101 8.00 11.63 14.50
N ALA A 102 6.84 11.70 13.84
CA ALA A 102 6.58 12.64 12.74
C ALA A 102 5.29 13.45 12.91
N VAL A 103 4.86 13.69 14.15
CA VAL A 103 3.84 14.68 14.52
C VAL A 103 4.43 15.63 15.55
#